data_AF-A0A1B7NFM3-F1
#
_entry.id   AF-A0A1B7NFM3-F1
#
_cell.length_a   1.000
_cell.length_b   1.000
_cell.length_c   1.000
_cell.angle_alpha   90.00
_cell.angle_beta   90.00
_cell.angle_gamma   90.00
#
_symmetry.space_group_name_H-M   'P 1'
#
loop_
_entity.id
_entity.type
_entity.pdbx_description
1 polymer ?
#
loop_
_entity_poly.entity_id
_entity_poly.type
_entity_poly.pdbx_seq_one_letter_code
_entity_poly.pdbx_strand_id
1 'polypeptide(L)'
;VPRPRNAFMLFRSAFAAAQKIGTNIERDNRHITRIIAHCWNRLSDSEKQVWHNKAATEKAMHAMKYPNYRFHPIVRAQKPAKR
;
A
#
# COMPACT_ATOMS: atom_id res chain seq x y z
N VAL A 1 -10.87 9.30 -8.33
CA VAL A 1 -9.48 8.83 -8.55
C VAL A 1 -8.97 8.17 -7.27
N PRO A 2 -8.44 6.94 -7.31
CA PRO A 2 -7.85 6.30 -6.12
C PRO A 2 -6.62 7.07 -5.64
N ARG A 3 -6.25 6.92 -4.36
CA ARG A 3 -5.04 7.56 -3.82
C ARG A 3 -3.79 7.06 -4.56
N PRO A 4 -2.78 7.93 -4.79
CA PRO A 4 -1.48 7.46 -5.23
C PRO A 4 -0.90 6.49 -4.20
N ARG A 5 -0.27 5.42 -4.68
CA ARG A 5 0.28 4.36 -3.82
C ARG A 5 1.52 4.90 -3.09
N ASN A 6 1.58 4.69 -1.78
CA ASN A 6 2.78 5.00 -1.01
C ASN A 6 3.85 3.90 -1.20
N ALA A 7 5.05 4.11 -0.66
CA ALA A 7 6.18 3.21 -0.79
C ALA A 7 5.86 1.77 -0.36
N PHE A 8 5.17 1.63 0.79
CA PHE A 8 4.74 0.33 1.31
C PHE A 8 3.71 -0.36 0.40
N MET A 9 2.76 0.39 -0.17
CA MET A 9 1.75 -0.18 -1.06
C MET A 9 2.38 -0.66 -2.39
N LEU A 10 3.40 0.05 -2.89
CA LEU A 10 4.18 -0.40 -4.05
C LEU A 10 4.96 -1.68 -3.72
N PHE A 11 5.62 -1.72 -2.56
CA PHE A 11 6.33 -2.90 -2.10
C PHE A 11 5.41 -4.11 -1.92
N ARG A 12 4.26 -3.93 -1.26
CA ARG A 12 3.25 -4.98 -1.08
C ARG A 12 2.79 -5.56 -2.41
N SER A 13 2.47 -4.71 -3.39
CA SER A 13 2.05 -5.17 -4.71
C SER A 13 3.14 -5.96 -5.43
N ALA A 14 4.40 -5.50 -5.37
CA ALA A 14 5.54 -6.21 -5.94
C ALA A 14 5.79 -7.54 -5.23
N PHE A 15 5.72 -7.56 -3.90
CA PHE A 15 5.94 -8.75 -3.09
C PHE A 15 4.85 -9.80 -3.31
N ALA A 16 3.58 -9.39 -3.37
CA ALA A 16 2.47 -10.29 -3.68
C ALA A 16 2.57 -10.90 -5.08
N ALA A 17 3.06 -10.13 -6.07
CA ALA A 17 3.33 -10.62 -7.41
C ALA A 17 4.52 -11.60 -7.44
N ALA A 18 5.60 -11.29 -6.71
CA ALA A 18 6.81 -12.11 -6.64
C ALA A 18 6.57 -13.46 -5.95
N GLN A 19 5.86 -13.47 -4.81
CA GLN A 19 5.59 -14.70 -4.05
C GLN A 19 4.44 -15.55 -4.60
N LYS A 20 3.75 -15.13 -5.67
CA LYS A 20 2.52 -15.79 -6.18
C LYS A 20 1.57 -16.21 -5.03
N ILE A 21 1.43 -15.37 -4.01
CA ILE A 21 0.74 -15.71 -2.75
C ILE A 21 -0.72 -16.15 -3.02
N GLY A 22 -1.30 -15.72 -4.14
CA GLY A 22 -2.65 -16.06 -4.57
C GLY A 22 -2.94 -17.54 -4.85
N THR A 23 -1.95 -18.43 -4.95
CA THR A 23 -2.24 -19.83 -5.34
C THR A 23 -1.93 -20.91 -4.29
N ASN A 24 -0.97 -20.73 -3.38
CA ASN A 24 -0.50 -21.88 -2.58
C ASN A 24 -0.22 -21.65 -1.08
N ILE A 25 -0.08 -20.41 -0.61
CA ILE A 25 0.50 -20.17 0.74
C ILE A 25 -0.55 -19.74 1.76
N GLU A 26 -1.35 -18.71 1.47
CA GLU A 26 -2.37 -18.26 2.42
C GLU A 26 -3.40 -17.36 1.72
N ARG A 27 -4.70 -17.58 1.95
CA ARG A 27 -5.76 -16.73 1.39
C ARG A 27 -6.13 -15.56 2.32
N ASP A 28 -5.72 -15.60 3.58
CA ASP A 28 -6.01 -14.52 4.53
C ASP A 28 -5.05 -13.34 4.35
N ASN A 29 -5.61 -12.26 3.81
CA ASN A 29 -4.91 -10.99 3.66
C ASN A 29 -4.35 -10.41 4.97
N ARG A 30 -4.89 -10.79 6.14
CA ARG A 30 -4.39 -10.33 7.45
C ARG A 30 -2.99 -10.84 7.73
N HIS A 31 -2.77 -12.14 7.55
CA HIS A 31 -1.46 -12.76 7.78
C HIS A 31 -0.43 -12.29 6.76
N ILE A 32 -0.83 -12.22 5.48
CA ILE A 32 0.01 -11.66 4.40
C ILE A 32 0.46 -10.23 4.75
N THR A 33 -0.46 -9.38 5.21
CA THR A 33 -0.11 -8.01 5.57
C THR A 33 0.91 -7.96 6.71
N ARG A 34 0.76 -8.82 7.73
CA ARG A 34 1.70 -8.90 8.85
C ARG A 34 3.09 -9.36 8.39
N ILE A 35 3.16 -10.38 7.55
CA ILE A 35 4.43 -10.88 7.01
C ILE A 35 5.12 -9.80 6.18
N ILE A 36 4.39 -9.15 5.27
CA ILE A 36 4.92 -8.07 4.43
C ILE A 36 5.40 -6.88 5.28
N ALA A 37 4.66 -6.52 6.34
CA ALA A 37 5.08 -5.47 7.27
C ALA A 37 6.39 -5.85 7.99
N HIS A 38 6.53 -7.10 8.40
CA HIS A 38 7.77 -7.59 9.00
C HIS A 38 8.94 -7.56 8.01
N CYS A 39 8.74 -8.02 6.77
CA CYS A 39 9.75 -7.91 5.71
C CYS A 39 10.14 -6.46 5.43
N TRP A 40 9.16 -5.55 5.33
CA TRP A 40 9.41 -4.13 5.11
C TRP A 40 10.25 -3.51 6.23
N ASN A 41 9.97 -3.84 7.49
CA ASN A 41 10.75 -3.33 8.62
C ASN A 41 12.19 -3.85 8.60
N ARG A 42 12.42 -5.07 8.09
CA ARG A 42 13.74 -5.69 7.93
C ARG A 42 14.54 -5.16 6.74
N LEU A 43 13.92 -4.47 5.79
CA LEU A 43 14.64 -3.83 4.68
C LEU A 43 15.59 -2.77 5.22
N SER A 44 16.76 -2.67 4.57
CA SER A 44 17.69 -1.58 4.80
C SER A 44 17.11 -0.24 4.33
N ASP A 45 17.64 0.86 4.85
CA ASP A 45 17.16 2.19 4.48
C ASP A 45 17.41 2.50 2.99
N SER A 46 18.47 1.94 2.41
CA SER A 46 18.75 2.05 0.97
C SER A 46 17.67 1.36 0.12
N GLU A 47 17.23 0.17 0.51
CA GLU A 47 16.14 -0.53 -0.17
C GLU A 47 14.81 0.20 -0.02
N LYS A 48 14.51 0.68 1.19
CA LYS A 48 13.32 1.51 1.44
C LYS A 48 13.35 2.77 0.59
N GLN A 49 14.52 3.40 0.43
CA GLN A 49 14.69 4.61 -0.37
C GLN A 49 14.27 4.41 -1.82
N VAL A 50 14.56 3.25 -2.42
CA VAL A 50 14.11 2.92 -3.79
C VAL A 50 12.58 2.98 -3.89
N TRP A 51 11.87 2.46 -2.89
CA TRP A 51 10.41 2.49 -2.86
C TRP A 51 9.85 3.89 -2.55
N HIS A 52 10.53 4.66 -1.69
CA HIS A 52 10.20 6.06 -1.44
C HIS A 52 10.33 6.90 -2.70
N ASN A 53 11.40 6.72 -3.47
CA ASN A 53 11.60 7.40 -4.75
C ASN A 53 10.49 7.05 -5.75
N LYS A 54 10.14 5.77 -5.89
CA LYS A 54 9.02 5.33 -6.75
C LYS A 54 7.68 5.95 -6.31
N ALA A 55 7.42 6.02 -5.01
CA ALA A 55 6.21 6.63 -4.47
C ALA A 55 6.16 8.14 -4.70
N ALA A 56 7.32 8.82 -4.63
CA ALA A 56 7.42 10.24 -4.95
C ALA A 56 7.11 10.49 -6.44
N THR A 57 7.65 9.68 -7.34
CA THR A 57 7.35 9.74 -8.78
C THR A 57 5.87 9.48 -9.04
N GLU A 58 5.26 8.46 -8.43
CA GLU A 58 3.84 8.15 -8.59
C GLU A 58 2.95 9.30 -8.08
N LYS A 59 3.32 9.91 -6.95
CA LYS A 59 2.62 11.08 -6.41
C LYS A 59 2.72 12.28 -7.35
N ALA A 60 3.89 12.53 -7.93
CA ALA A 60 4.10 13.61 -8.89
C ALA A 60 3.29 13.39 -10.19
N MET A 61 3.38 12.19 -10.77
CA MET A 61 2.59 11.83 -11.96
C MET A 61 1.09 11.92 -11.69
N HIS A 62 0.63 11.49 -10.51
CA HIS A 62 -0.76 11.61 -10.12
C HIS A 62 -1.20 13.06 -9.97
N ALA A 63 -0.36 13.92 -9.39
CA ALA A 63 -0.65 15.35 -9.26
C ALA A 63 -0.74 16.03 -10.64
N MET A 64 0.16 15.68 -11.58
CA MET A 64 0.11 16.19 -12.96
C MET A 64 -1.13 15.70 -13.71
N LYS A 65 -1.48 14.41 -13.57
CA LYS A 65 -2.62 13.80 -14.26
C LYS A 65 -3.96 14.26 -13.68
N TYR A 66 -4.00 14.59 -12.39
CA TYR A 66 -5.20 15.00 -11.68
C TYR A 66 -4.93 16.25 -10.84
N PRO A 67 -4.81 17.43 -11.48
CA PRO A 67 -4.49 18.68 -10.79
C PRO A 67 -5.56 19.09 -9.76
N ASN A 68 -6.82 18.74 -10.00
CA ASN A 68 -7.94 18.99 -9.09
C ASN A 68 -8.19 17.86 -8.09
N TYR A 69 -7.25 16.92 -7.94
CA TYR A 69 -7.42 15.81 -7.02
C TYR A 69 -7.33 16.27 -5.57
N ARG A 70 -8.41 16.04 -4.81
CA ARG A 70 -8.43 16.20 -3.36
C ARG A 70 -8.96 14.93 -2.70
N PHE A 71 -8.22 14.43 -1.71
CA PHE A 71 -8.63 13.26 -0.94
C PHE A 71 -9.78 13.63 0.00
N HIS A 72 -10.93 12.98 -0.18
CA HIS A 72 -12.09 13.09 0.70
C HIS A 72 -12.28 11.74 1.38
N PRO A 73 -11.85 11.57 2.64
CA PRO A 73 -12.06 10.33 3.37
C PRO A 73 -13.57 10.12 3.59
N ILE A 74 -14.08 8.99 3.13
CA ILE A 74 -15.42 8.55 3.48
C ILE A 74 -15.35 8.05 4.93
N VAL A 75 -15.85 8.86 5.86
CA VAL A 75 -16.00 8.42 7.25
C VAL A 75 -17.04 7.32 7.24
N ARG A 76 -16.64 6.08 7.53
CA ARG A 76 -17.62 5.02 7.78
C ARG A 76 -18.43 5.46 8.99
N ALA A 77 -19.75 5.65 8.83
CA ALA A 77 -20.66 5.86 9.94
C ALA A 77 -20.35 4.81 11.00
N GLN A 78 -20.11 5.26 12.24
CA GLN A 78 -19.80 4.37 13.35
C GLN A 78 -20.82 3.23 13.36
N LYS A 79 -20.34 1.98 13.49
CA LYS A 79 -21.24 0.85 13.74
C LYS A 79 -22.10 1.23 14.95
N PRO A 80 -23.44 1.12 14.88
CA PRO A 80 -24.28 1.41 16.03
C PRO A 80 -23.78 0.56 17.19
N ALA A 81 -23.59 1.20 18.34
CA ALA A 81 -23.23 0.51 19.57
C ALA A 81 -24.28 -0.59 19.81
N LYS A 82 -23.83 -1.85 19.85
CA LYS A 82 -24.71 -2.96 20.25
C LYS A 82 -25.10 -2.70 21.71
N ARG A 83 -26.38 -2.41 21.92
CA ARG A 83 -27.00 -2.34 23.24
C ARG A 83 -27.26 -3.75 23.76
#